data_AF-A0A835K0C8-F1
#
_entry.id   AF-A0A835K0C8-F1
#
_cell.length_a   1.000
_cell.length_b   1.000
_cell.length_c   1.000
_cell.angle_alpha   90.00
_cell.angle_beta   90.00
_cell.angle_gamma   90.00
#
_symmetry.space_group_name_H-M   'P 1'
#
loop_
_entity.id
_entity.type
_entity.pdbx_description
1 polymer ?
#
loop_
_entity_poly.entity_id
_entity_poly.type
_entity_poly.pdbx_seq_one_letter_code
_entity_poly.pdbx_strand_id
1 'polypeptide(L)'
;MATSSVVCASVLSFLFHFLLVPVFSHDVNVLQKCGFKAIYQLGDSIADTGNLIRENPLSPYASFPYGLKLSKPTGRCSNGLLMIDYIAHSAKLPYLDAYLNLVRNSFRGRGGVNFAVAGSTALPEEVLSSKNIMNLVTNESLSTELEWMSTYFNTCSKDCAKEIKSSLFMVGEIGGNDYNYAFLFQKTTEEIKALVPEVVKAIKHAVVKVIGHGARRVVVPGNFPIGCFPVYLSQFQPNDTAAYDEFKCIRGLNSFSRYHNELLKQTVEGLKKQYPEVIIVYGDYYKAFMSIYQNAHSLGFDTKSIQKACCGTGAGHNFSLGKMCGAPGVPVCPNPDQYISWDGIHLTQKAYQHMAEWLINDIFPKLQCKEDQLLQNIETMEVKSCDSSINLASSALSYRNLTALHVWDCKAFQCLVASSTSQVLR
;
A
#
# COMPACT_ATOMS: atom_id res chain seq x y z
N MET A 1 -26.26 48.22 56.21
CA MET A 1 -25.84 49.07 55.06
C MET A 1 -24.37 48.79 54.87
N ALA A 2 -24.00 47.89 53.97
CA ALA A 2 -23.70 48.15 52.55
C ALA A 2 -22.20 48.43 52.35
N THR A 3 -21.56 47.59 51.51
CA THR A 3 -20.30 47.78 50.74
C THR A 3 -18.99 47.78 51.55
N SER A 4 -17.96 46.97 51.27
CA SER A 4 -17.26 46.83 49.98
C SER A 4 -16.28 45.62 49.93
N SER A 5 -16.38 44.86 48.84
CA SER A 5 -15.35 44.31 47.90
C SER A 5 -14.07 43.54 48.31
N VAL A 6 -14.03 42.26 47.90
CA VAL A 6 -13.03 41.55 47.04
C VAL A 6 -11.60 41.33 47.56
N VAL A 7 -11.22 40.05 47.74
CA VAL A 7 -10.19 39.35 46.91
C VAL A 7 -10.55 37.86 46.83
N CYS A 8 -11.04 37.41 45.68
CA CYS A 8 -11.15 36.00 45.32
C CYS A 8 -9.88 35.64 44.54
N ALA A 9 -8.96 34.90 45.14
CA ALA A 9 -7.80 34.38 44.45
C ALA A 9 -8.25 33.20 43.57
N SER A 10 -8.42 33.46 42.28
CA SER A 10 -8.56 32.42 41.27
C SER A 10 -7.22 31.69 41.14
N VAL A 11 -7.15 30.48 41.72
CA VAL A 11 -6.14 29.50 41.34
C VAL A 11 -6.42 29.14 39.88
N LEU A 12 -5.61 29.67 38.97
CA LEU A 12 -5.49 29.22 37.59
C LEU A 12 -5.09 27.74 37.60
N SER A 13 -6.09 26.86 37.66
CA SER A 13 -5.92 25.47 37.24
C SER A 13 -5.68 25.49 35.74
N PHE A 14 -4.41 25.37 35.35
CA PHE A 14 -4.02 25.05 33.98
C PHE A 14 -4.58 23.67 33.65
N LEU A 15 -5.84 23.61 33.22
CA LEU A 15 -6.37 22.50 32.45
C LEU A 15 -5.67 22.53 31.09
N PHE A 16 -4.47 21.94 31.05
CA PHE A 16 -3.91 21.42 29.81
C PHE A 16 -4.94 20.43 29.27
N HIS A 17 -5.79 20.89 28.35
CA HIS A 17 -6.43 20.01 27.38
C HIS A 17 -5.31 19.44 26.51
N PHE A 18 -4.60 18.44 27.02
CA PHE A 18 -4.01 17.43 26.16
C PHE A 18 -5.20 16.79 25.46
N LEU A 19 -5.52 17.28 24.27
CA LEU A 19 -6.14 16.48 23.23
C LEU A 19 -5.23 15.27 23.06
N LEU A 20 -5.52 14.21 23.82
CA LEU A 20 -4.96 12.88 23.60
C LEU A 20 -5.46 12.47 22.22
N VAL A 21 -4.68 12.80 21.20
CA VAL A 21 -4.78 12.17 19.89
C VAL A 21 -4.68 10.67 20.17
N PRO A 22 -5.64 9.85 19.75
CA PRO A 22 -5.56 8.41 19.96
C PRO A 22 -4.29 7.94 19.23
N VAL A 23 -3.27 7.58 20.01
CA VAL A 23 -2.11 6.86 19.50
C VAL A 23 -2.64 5.48 19.17
N PHE A 24 -2.95 5.24 17.90
CA PHE A 24 -3.19 3.90 17.40
C PHE A 24 -1.94 3.08 17.69
N SER A 25 -2.02 2.17 18.66
CA SER A 25 -0.97 1.17 18.87
C SER A 25 -1.02 0.22 17.67
N HIS A 26 -0.30 0.57 16.60
CA HIS A 26 -0.16 -0.28 15.43
C HIS A 26 0.69 -1.49 15.81
N ASP A 27 0.08 -2.67 15.88
CA ASP A 27 0.81 -3.93 15.96
C ASP A 27 1.54 -4.13 14.63
N VAL A 28 2.81 -3.69 14.59
CA VAL A 28 3.68 -3.70 13.41
C VAL A 28 3.78 -5.10 12.78
N ASN A 29 3.47 -6.16 13.53
CA ASN A 29 3.57 -7.56 13.10
C ASN A 29 2.23 -8.29 13.06
N VAL A 30 1.12 -7.58 12.88
CA VAL A 30 -0.21 -8.20 12.92
C VAL A 30 -0.40 -9.34 11.89
N LEU A 31 0.22 -9.25 10.70
CA LEU A 31 0.13 -10.32 9.70
C LEU A 31 0.85 -11.61 10.11
N GLN A 32 1.75 -11.59 11.11
CA GLN A 32 2.37 -12.80 11.66
C GLN A 32 1.32 -13.80 12.16
N LYS A 33 0.19 -13.30 12.68
CA LYS A 33 -0.95 -14.11 13.16
C LYS A 33 -1.58 -14.96 12.04
N CYS A 34 -1.37 -14.58 10.77
CA CYS A 34 -1.82 -15.35 9.63
C CYS A 34 -0.96 -16.60 9.35
N GLY A 35 0.27 -16.65 9.90
CA GLY A 35 1.17 -17.79 9.75
C GLY A 35 1.56 -18.10 8.31
N PHE A 36 1.61 -17.07 7.44
CA PHE A 36 1.96 -17.22 6.03
C PHE A 36 3.34 -17.87 5.87
N LYS A 37 3.48 -18.76 4.90
CA LYS A 37 4.76 -19.42 4.58
C LYS A 37 5.56 -18.68 3.51
N ALA A 38 4.86 -18.01 2.61
CA ALA A 38 5.45 -17.20 1.56
C ALA A 38 4.48 -16.07 1.15
N ILE A 39 5.03 -15.07 0.48
CA ILE A 39 4.27 -14.07 -0.25
C ILE A 39 4.68 -14.15 -1.72
N TYR A 40 3.70 -14.19 -2.60
CA TYR A 40 3.91 -14.17 -4.05
C TYR A 40 3.32 -12.88 -4.60
N GLN A 41 4.13 -12.12 -5.34
CA GLN A 41 3.78 -10.78 -5.81
C GLN A 41 3.85 -10.72 -7.34
N LEU A 42 2.78 -10.25 -7.98
CA LEU A 42 2.77 -9.76 -9.37
C LEU A 42 2.50 -8.26 -9.36
N GLY A 43 2.97 -7.50 -10.34
CA GLY A 43 2.71 -6.06 -10.39
C GLY A 43 3.75 -5.27 -11.17
N ASP A 44 3.81 -3.98 -10.92
CA ASP A 44 4.71 -3.09 -11.62
C ASP A 44 5.84 -2.53 -10.73
N SER A 45 6.32 -1.33 -11.05
CA SER A 45 7.37 -0.59 -10.34
C SER A 45 7.06 -0.27 -8.88
N ILE A 46 5.77 -0.26 -8.48
CA ILE A 46 5.36 -0.08 -7.09
C ILE A 46 5.63 -1.35 -6.26
N ALA A 47 5.82 -2.49 -6.92
CA ALA A 47 6.10 -3.77 -6.29
C ALA A 47 7.47 -4.37 -6.67
N ASP A 48 8.12 -3.93 -7.76
CA ASP A 48 9.37 -4.53 -8.26
C ASP A 48 10.52 -4.44 -7.24
N THR A 49 11.14 -5.60 -6.96
CA THR A 49 12.29 -5.74 -6.05
C THR A 49 13.60 -6.02 -6.78
N GLY A 50 13.60 -5.86 -8.10
CA GLY A 50 14.76 -5.80 -8.98
C GLY A 50 14.70 -6.68 -10.24
N ASN A 51 13.53 -7.10 -10.72
CA ASN A 51 13.44 -7.78 -12.02
C ASN A 51 13.89 -6.86 -13.16
N LEU A 52 13.42 -5.60 -13.19
CA LEU A 52 13.81 -4.68 -14.28
C LEU A 52 15.32 -4.44 -14.36
N ILE A 53 16.03 -4.31 -13.23
CA ILE A 53 17.48 -4.09 -13.27
C ILE A 53 18.28 -5.32 -13.73
N ARG A 54 17.64 -6.49 -13.79
CA ARG A 54 18.25 -7.73 -14.32
C ARG A 54 18.03 -7.85 -15.82
N GLU A 55 16.90 -7.37 -16.32
CA GLU A 55 16.64 -7.19 -17.76
C GLU A 55 17.47 -6.05 -18.35
N ASN A 56 17.46 -4.91 -17.66
CA ASN A 56 18.10 -3.68 -18.06
C ASN A 56 18.98 -3.11 -16.94
N PRO A 57 20.25 -3.57 -16.83
CA PRO A 57 21.21 -3.07 -15.84
C PRO A 57 21.56 -1.58 -15.98
N LEU A 58 21.23 -0.96 -17.12
CA LEU A 58 21.44 0.47 -17.36
C LEU A 58 20.26 1.34 -16.89
N SER A 59 19.17 0.71 -16.41
CA SER A 59 18.04 1.43 -15.84
C SER A 59 18.49 2.35 -14.70
N PRO A 60 17.93 3.57 -14.55
CA PRO A 60 18.23 4.45 -13.42
C PRO A 60 18.07 3.78 -12.05
N TYR A 61 17.15 2.82 -11.92
CA TYR A 61 16.88 2.10 -10.67
C TYR A 61 18.02 1.16 -10.23
N ALA A 62 19.00 0.91 -11.12
CA ALA A 62 20.23 0.17 -10.82
C ALA A 62 21.35 1.06 -10.24
N SER A 63 21.12 2.38 -10.12
CA SER A 63 22.11 3.36 -9.66
C SER A 63 21.56 4.26 -8.56
N PHE A 64 22.47 4.93 -7.83
CA PHE A 64 22.07 6.02 -6.94
C PHE A 64 21.38 7.12 -7.76
N PRO A 65 20.36 7.81 -7.19
CA PRO A 65 20.00 7.82 -5.78
C PRO A 65 18.97 6.76 -5.35
N TYR A 66 18.57 5.83 -6.22
CA TYR A 66 17.65 4.75 -5.82
C TYR A 66 18.31 3.83 -4.80
N GLY A 67 17.53 3.42 -3.78
CA GLY A 67 18.05 2.65 -2.66
C GLY A 67 18.98 3.41 -1.71
N LEU A 68 18.93 4.75 -1.68
CA LEU A 68 19.68 5.59 -0.74
C LEU A 68 19.60 5.11 0.72
N LYS A 69 18.39 4.75 1.21
CA LYS A 69 18.17 4.22 2.56
C LYS A 69 18.62 2.77 2.74
N LEU A 70 18.84 2.05 1.65
CA LEU A 70 19.37 0.67 1.65
C LEU A 70 20.89 0.65 1.47
N SER A 71 21.54 1.82 1.37
CA SER A 71 22.97 1.98 1.10
C SER A 71 23.47 1.35 -0.20
N LYS A 72 22.54 0.92 -1.07
CA LYS A 72 22.82 0.40 -2.41
C LYS A 72 21.55 0.40 -3.27
N PRO A 73 21.67 0.57 -4.59
CA PRO A 73 20.57 0.32 -5.51
C PRO A 73 20.14 -1.16 -5.43
N THR A 74 18.84 -1.40 -5.31
CA THR A 74 18.27 -2.76 -5.28
C THR A 74 17.31 -3.03 -6.43
N GLY A 75 17.04 -2.04 -7.28
CA GLY A 75 16.02 -2.09 -8.32
C GLY A 75 14.61 -1.73 -7.86
N ARG A 76 14.42 -1.43 -6.56
CA ARG A 76 13.20 -0.80 -6.06
C ARG A 76 13.11 0.63 -6.59
N CYS A 77 11.96 1.01 -7.16
CA CYS A 77 11.68 2.35 -7.66
C CYS A 77 11.38 3.33 -6.51
N SER A 78 12.32 3.47 -5.57
CA SER A 78 12.23 4.35 -4.40
C SER A 78 13.61 4.67 -3.86
N ASN A 79 13.69 5.60 -2.90
CA ASN A 79 14.89 5.77 -2.09
C ASN A 79 15.12 4.61 -1.11
N GLY A 80 14.20 3.64 -1.00
CA GLY A 80 14.40 2.44 -0.20
C GLY A 80 13.31 1.38 -0.38
N LEU A 81 12.71 0.92 0.73
CA LEU A 81 11.71 -0.15 0.75
C LEU A 81 10.35 0.27 0.13
N LEU A 82 9.67 -0.70 -0.47
CA LEU A 82 8.33 -0.60 -1.05
C LEU A 82 7.27 -1.16 -0.08
N MET A 83 5.97 -1.02 -0.41
CA MET A 83 4.88 -1.55 0.45
C MET A 83 5.02 -3.05 0.72
N ILE A 84 5.40 -3.82 -0.30
CA ILE A 84 5.54 -5.27 -0.19
C ILE A 84 6.58 -5.69 0.85
N ASP A 85 7.62 -4.89 1.06
CA ASP A 85 8.65 -5.16 2.07
C ASP A 85 8.10 -5.03 3.49
N TYR A 86 7.23 -4.04 3.73
CA TYR A 86 6.55 -3.86 5.02
C TYR A 86 5.47 -4.92 5.25
N ILE A 87 4.78 -5.37 4.21
CA ILE A 87 3.85 -6.51 4.29
C ILE A 87 4.61 -7.79 4.67
N ALA A 88 5.76 -8.06 4.03
CA ALA A 88 6.63 -9.18 4.38
C ALA A 88 7.16 -9.08 5.81
N HIS A 89 7.60 -7.89 6.22
CA HIS A 89 8.05 -7.62 7.59
C HIS A 89 6.94 -7.93 8.61
N SER A 90 5.72 -7.44 8.38
CA SER A 90 4.58 -7.68 9.26
C SER A 90 4.22 -9.16 9.37
N ALA A 91 4.41 -9.92 8.28
CA ALA A 91 4.20 -11.37 8.24
C ALA A 91 5.37 -12.20 8.84
N LYS A 92 6.44 -11.55 9.31
CA LYS A 92 7.72 -12.18 9.71
C LYS A 92 8.34 -13.06 8.62
N LEU A 93 8.21 -12.62 7.37
CA LEU A 93 8.86 -13.24 6.21
C LEU A 93 10.05 -12.38 5.76
N PRO A 94 11.08 -12.97 5.12
CA PRO A 94 12.15 -12.19 4.52
C PRO A 94 11.61 -11.34 3.36
N TYR A 95 12.34 -10.28 3.01
CA TYR A 95 12.03 -9.50 1.82
C TYR A 95 12.08 -10.38 0.57
N LEU A 96 11.09 -10.20 -0.30
CA LEU A 96 10.94 -11.02 -1.49
C LEU A 96 12.10 -10.77 -2.45
N ASP A 97 12.59 -11.85 -3.04
CA ASP A 97 13.53 -11.80 -4.14
C ASP A 97 12.79 -11.65 -5.48
N ALA A 98 13.38 -10.84 -6.36
CA ALA A 98 13.01 -10.76 -7.77
C ALA A 98 13.15 -12.14 -8.43
N TYR A 99 12.16 -12.56 -9.23
CA TYR A 99 12.12 -13.83 -9.96
C TYR A 99 13.37 -14.07 -10.83
N LEU A 100 13.89 -13.03 -11.48
CA LEU A 100 15.09 -13.13 -12.31
C LEU A 100 16.39 -13.24 -11.49
N ASN A 101 16.31 -13.23 -10.15
CA ASN A 101 17.46 -13.53 -9.30
C ASN A 101 17.74 -15.04 -9.26
N LEU A 102 18.22 -15.59 -10.37
CA LEU A 102 18.38 -17.02 -10.58
C LEU A 102 19.23 -17.68 -9.49
N VAL A 103 20.28 -17.03 -8.99
CA VAL A 103 21.12 -17.60 -7.92
C VAL A 103 20.33 -17.82 -6.63
N ARG A 104 19.53 -16.84 -6.18
CA ARG A 104 18.73 -16.98 -4.95
C ARG A 104 17.48 -17.86 -5.16
N ASN A 105 16.90 -17.82 -6.34
CA ASN A 105 15.70 -18.61 -6.67
C ASN A 105 16.03 -20.08 -6.96
N SER A 106 17.26 -20.40 -7.37
CA SER A 106 17.75 -21.78 -7.48
C SER A 106 17.66 -22.54 -6.15
N PHE A 107 17.77 -21.84 -5.03
CA PHE A 107 17.69 -22.43 -3.69
C PHE A 107 16.28 -22.41 -3.09
N ARG A 108 15.26 -21.90 -3.82
CA ARG A 108 13.88 -21.70 -3.35
C ARG A 108 13.84 -21.29 -1.87
N GLY A 109 14.43 -20.14 -1.57
CA GLY A 109 14.50 -19.62 -0.21
C GLY A 109 13.11 -19.51 0.43
N ARG A 110 13.05 -19.58 1.76
CA ARG A 110 11.80 -19.29 2.50
C ARG A 110 11.34 -17.87 2.15
N GLY A 111 10.03 -17.64 2.02
CA GLY A 111 9.47 -16.28 1.92
C GLY A 111 8.76 -15.93 0.62
N GLY A 112 8.86 -16.76 -0.42
CA GLY A 112 8.18 -16.56 -1.69
C GLY A 112 8.98 -15.76 -2.72
N VAL A 113 8.31 -15.29 -3.77
CA VAL A 113 8.94 -14.72 -4.97
C VAL A 113 8.16 -13.52 -5.47
N ASN A 114 8.90 -12.52 -5.96
CA ASN A 114 8.34 -11.34 -6.61
C ASN A 114 8.54 -11.39 -8.12
N PHE A 115 7.44 -11.47 -8.85
CA PHE A 115 7.38 -11.50 -10.31
C PHE A 115 7.18 -10.10 -10.92
N ALA A 116 6.87 -9.08 -10.10
CA ALA A 116 6.61 -7.73 -10.58
C ALA A 116 7.82 -7.14 -11.33
N VAL A 117 7.55 -6.42 -12.41
CA VAL A 117 8.59 -5.75 -13.22
C VAL A 117 8.26 -4.27 -13.35
N ALA A 118 9.23 -3.41 -13.05
CA ALA A 118 9.03 -1.97 -13.22
C ALA A 118 8.70 -1.61 -14.67
N GLY A 119 7.62 -0.83 -14.85
CA GLY A 119 7.08 -0.48 -16.16
C GLY A 119 6.10 -1.51 -16.75
N SER A 120 5.90 -2.66 -16.11
CA SER A 120 4.95 -3.70 -16.57
C SER A 120 3.52 -3.18 -16.68
N THR A 121 2.79 -3.69 -17.68
CA THR A 121 1.40 -3.36 -17.97
C THR A 121 0.48 -4.55 -17.69
N ALA A 122 -0.79 -4.29 -17.40
CA ALA A 122 -1.78 -5.36 -17.27
C ALA A 122 -2.07 -6.00 -18.63
N LEU A 123 -2.13 -5.20 -19.69
CA LEU A 123 -2.28 -5.66 -21.07
C LEU A 123 -0.91 -5.99 -21.69
N PRO A 124 -0.82 -7.00 -22.56
CA PRO A 124 0.41 -7.32 -23.26
C PRO A 124 0.74 -6.28 -24.33
N GLU A 125 2.02 -6.20 -24.72
CA GLU A 125 2.56 -5.19 -25.63
C GLU A 125 1.82 -5.14 -26.97
N GLU A 126 1.41 -6.29 -27.50
CA GLU A 126 0.71 -6.37 -28.80
C GLU A 126 -0.66 -5.69 -28.74
N VAL A 127 -1.36 -5.81 -27.62
CA VAL A 127 -2.67 -5.17 -27.41
C VAL A 127 -2.50 -3.66 -27.33
N LEU A 128 -1.51 -3.16 -26.60
CA LEU A 128 -1.23 -1.72 -26.49
C LEU A 128 -0.75 -1.14 -27.83
N SER A 129 0.14 -1.85 -28.52
CA SER A 129 0.67 -1.44 -29.82
C SER A 129 -0.43 -1.33 -30.87
N SER A 130 -1.42 -2.23 -30.87
CA SER A 130 -2.60 -2.15 -31.76
C SER A 130 -3.44 -0.87 -31.55
N LYS A 131 -3.29 -0.22 -30.39
CA LYS A 131 -3.95 1.04 -30.03
C LYS A 131 -2.99 2.24 -30.16
N ASN A 132 -1.81 2.04 -30.76
CA ASN A 132 -0.71 3.00 -30.88
C ASN A 132 -0.27 3.55 -29.51
N ILE A 133 -0.08 2.64 -28.54
CA ILE A 133 0.49 2.90 -27.21
C ILE A 133 1.69 1.98 -27.07
N MET A 134 2.86 2.52 -26.70
CA MET A 134 4.08 1.73 -26.54
C MET A 134 4.55 1.75 -25.09
N ASN A 135 5.02 0.60 -24.59
CA ASN A 135 5.76 0.54 -23.35
C ASN A 135 7.22 0.89 -23.64
N LEU A 136 7.75 1.92 -23.00
CA LEU A 136 9.12 2.40 -23.25
C LEU A 136 10.13 1.89 -22.20
N VAL A 137 9.68 1.10 -21.24
CA VAL A 137 10.48 0.68 -20.08
C VAL A 137 10.87 -0.80 -20.15
N THR A 138 9.90 -1.66 -20.46
CA THR A 138 10.07 -3.12 -20.57
C THR A 138 9.03 -3.69 -21.54
N ASN A 139 9.26 -4.90 -22.04
CA ASN A 139 8.25 -5.65 -22.80
C ASN A 139 7.42 -6.56 -21.90
N GLU A 140 7.77 -6.62 -20.61
CA GLU A 140 7.06 -7.46 -19.67
C GLU A 140 5.68 -6.91 -19.31
N SER A 141 4.76 -7.84 -19.12
CA SER A 141 3.37 -7.58 -18.78
C SER A 141 2.88 -8.60 -17.74
N LEU A 142 1.69 -8.37 -17.21
CA LEU A 142 1.05 -9.30 -16.27
C LEU A 142 0.94 -10.73 -16.83
N SER A 143 0.80 -10.90 -18.14
CA SER A 143 0.85 -12.23 -18.77
C SER A 143 2.23 -12.89 -18.64
N THR A 144 3.32 -12.15 -18.87
CA THR A 144 4.67 -12.72 -18.68
C THR A 144 4.90 -13.11 -17.23
N GLU A 145 4.49 -12.26 -16.29
CA GLU A 145 4.64 -12.52 -14.86
C GLU A 145 3.88 -13.80 -14.44
N LEU A 146 2.71 -14.05 -15.03
CA LEU A 146 1.94 -15.29 -14.82
C LEU A 146 2.64 -16.51 -15.43
N GLU A 147 3.32 -16.37 -16.57
CA GLU A 147 4.11 -17.45 -17.17
C GLU A 147 5.33 -17.79 -16.31
N TRP A 148 6.03 -16.79 -15.79
CA TRP A 148 7.11 -16.97 -14.83
C TRP A 148 6.62 -17.64 -13.55
N MET A 149 5.48 -17.20 -13.01
CA MET A 149 4.86 -17.83 -11.84
C MET A 149 4.48 -19.29 -12.12
N SER A 150 3.92 -19.58 -13.29
CA SER A 150 3.56 -20.94 -13.69
C SER A 150 4.81 -21.83 -13.81
N THR A 151 5.88 -21.30 -14.41
CA THR A 151 7.18 -21.99 -14.50
C THR A 151 7.77 -22.27 -13.12
N TYR A 152 7.70 -21.29 -12.23
CA TYR A 152 8.17 -21.41 -10.85
C TYR A 152 7.40 -22.49 -10.06
N PHE A 153 6.08 -22.59 -10.23
CA PHE A 153 5.28 -23.60 -9.54
C PHE A 153 5.38 -25.00 -10.18
N ASN A 154 5.52 -25.09 -11.50
CA ASN A 154 5.66 -26.38 -12.20
C ASN A 154 6.98 -27.09 -11.88
N THR A 155 8.02 -26.34 -11.54
CA THR A 155 9.34 -26.89 -11.17
C THR A 155 9.41 -27.28 -9.68
N CYS A 156 8.29 -27.27 -8.96
CA CYS A 156 8.23 -27.46 -7.51
C CYS A 156 7.87 -28.90 -7.11
N SER A 157 8.38 -29.37 -5.96
CA SER A 157 8.09 -30.71 -5.42
C SER A 157 6.67 -30.80 -4.82
N LYS A 158 6.25 -31.99 -4.36
CA LYS A 158 4.92 -32.22 -3.75
C LYS A 158 4.60 -31.29 -2.56
N ASP A 159 5.62 -30.77 -1.86
CA ASP A 159 5.44 -29.89 -0.70
C ASP A 159 4.98 -28.47 -1.07
N CYS A 160 5.13 -28.05 -2.34
CA CYS A 160 4.72 -26.73 -2.81
C CYS A 160 3.22 -26.47 -2.66
N ALA A 161 2.39 -27.48 -2.91
CA ALA A 161 0.94 -27.32 -2.88
C ALA A 161 0.44 -26.92 -1.48
N LYS A 162 1.12 -27.40 -0.42
CA LYS A 162 0.84 -27.01 0.96
C LYS A 162 1.31 -25.58 1.23
N GLU A 163 2.51 -25.24 0.77
CA GLU A 163 3.05 -23.89 0.90
C GLU A 163 2.13 -22.86 0.23
N ILE A 164 1.82 -23.06 -1.06
CA ILE A 164 0.95 -22.18 -1.87
C ILE A 164 -0.40 -21.93 -1.17
N LYS A 165 -1.05 -22.97 -0.64
CA LYS A 165 -2.32 -22.84 0.10
C LYS A 165 -2.19 -22.01 1.38
N SER A 166 -0.99 -21.96 1.96
CA SER A 166 -0.65 -21.18 3.16
C SER A 166 0.06 -19.86 2.87
N SER A 167 0.09 -19.42 1.62
CA SER A 167 0.76 -18.18 1.19
C SER A 167 -0.24 -17.05 0.94
N LEU A 168 0.28 -15.83 0.99
CA LEU A 168 -0.43 -14.63 0.56
C LEU A 168 -0.05 -14.31 -0.89
N PHE A 169 -1.03 -14.06 -1.73
CA PHE A 169 -0.81 -13.61 -3.11
C PHE A 169 -1.23 -12.15 -3.25
N MET A 170 -0.34 -11.35 -3.81
CA MET A 170 -0.58 -9.96 -4.15
C MET A 170 -0.62 -9.86 -5.69
N VAL A 171 -1.77 -9.48 -6.25
CA VAL A 171 -1.97 -9.33 -7.70
C VAL A 171 -2.08 -7.84 -8.01
N GLY A 172 -0.93 -7.18 -8.09
CA GLY A 172 -0.81 -5.75 -8.34
C GLY A 172 -0.18 -4.94 -7.18
N GLU A 173 -0.17 -3.62 -7.26
CA GLU A 173 -0.84 -2.81 -8.29
C GLU A 173 -0.28 -3.08 -9.71
N ILE A 174 -1.18 -3.13 -10.68
CA ILE A 174 -0.91 -3.36 -12.09
C ILE A 174 -2.06 -2.77 -12.90
N GLY A 175 -1.76 -2.14 -14.04
CA GLY A 175 -2.74 -1.42 -14.85
C GLY A 175 -2.51 0.10 -14.87
N GLY A 176 -1.84 0.66 -13.85
CA GLY A 176 -1.43 2.06 -13.85
C GLY A 176 -0.60 2.45 -15.07
N ASN A 177 0.35 1.60 -15.48
CA ASN A 177 1.21 1.85 -16.64
C ASN A 177 0.46 1.85 -17.98
N ASP A 178 -0.58 1.02 -18.14
CA ASP A 178 -1.43 1.03 -19.33
C ASP A 178 -2.01 2.42 -19.57
N TYR A 179 -2.40 3.11 -18.49
CA TYR A 179 -2.90 4.48 -18.54
C TYR A 179 -1.77 5.51 -18.66
N ASN A 180 -0.68 5.35 -17.90
CA ASN A 180 0.47 6.26 -17.95
C ASN A 180 1.00 6.39 -19.39
N TYR A 181 1.17 5.27 -20.09
CA TYR A 181 1.62 5.28 -21.48
C TYR A 181 0.56 5.88 -22.40
N ALA A 182 -0.72 5.58 -22.21
CA ALA A 182 -1.77 6.19 -23.01
C ALA A 182 -1.81 7.74 -22.85
N PHE A 183 -1.62 8.26 -21.63
CA PHE A 183 -1.48 9.69 -21.39
C PHE A 183 -0.20 10.28 -22.01
N LEU A 184 0.92 9.55 -21.96
CA LEU A 184 2.18 9.98 -22.57
C LEU A 184 2.07 10.10 -24.10
N PHE A 185 1.37 9.15 -24.73
CA PHE A 185 1.06 9.16 -26.16
C PHE A 185 -0.17 10.02 -26.51
N GLN A 186 -0.61 10.89 -25.60
CA GLN A 186 -1.66 11.89 -25.81
C GLN A 186 -2.98 11.31 -26.34
N LYS A 187 -3.35 10.10 -25.88
CA LYS A 187 -4.66 9.51 -26.16
C LYS A 187 -5.78 10.36 -25.59
N THR A 188 -6.94 10.30 -26.24
CA THR A 188 -8.12 11.03 -25.76
C THR A 188 -8.64 10.44 -24.45
N THR A 189 -9.43 11.22 -23.71
CA THR A 189 -10.02 10.73 -22.45
C THR A 189 -10.90 9.51 -22.70
N GLU A 190 -11.61 9.47 -23.83
CA GLU A 190 -12.47 8.37 -24.27
C GLU A 190 -11.65 7.11 -24.55
N GLU A 191 -10.54 7.23 -25.27
CA GLU A 191 -9.63 6.11 -25.56
C GLU A 191 -9.05 5.52 -24.28
N ILE A 192 -8.56 6.37 -23.38
CA ILE A 192 -7.97 5.92 -22.10
C ILE A 192 -9.03 5.27 -21.21
N LYS A 193 -10.25 5.83 -21.16
CA LYS A 193 -11.37 5.23 -20.43
C LYS A 193 -11.79 3.89 -20.99
N ALA A 194 -11.68 3.70 -22.31
CA ALA A 194 -11.97 2.41 -22.96
C ALA A 194 -10.96 1.30 -22.60
N LEU A 195 -9.75 1.64 -22.15
CA LEU A 195 -8.78 0.65 -21.66
C LEU A 195 -9.18 0.04 -20.31
N VAL A 196 -9.97 0.75 -19.49
CA VAL A 196 -10.26 0.34 -18.11
C VAL A 196 -10.92 -1.05 -18.02
N PRO A 197 -11.97 -1.37 -18.80
CA PRO A 197 -12.55 -2.71 -18.79
C PRO A 197 -11.58 -3.80 -19.26
N GLU A 198 -10.71 -3.51 -20.23
CA GLU A 198 -9.71 -4.46 -20.74
C GLU A 198 -8.65 -4.77 -19.66
N VAL A 199 -8.14 -3.74 -18.99
CA VAL A 199 -7.19 -3.86 -17.87
C VAL A 199 -7.80 -4.65 -16.71
N VAL A 200 -9.01 -4.29 -16.25
CA VAL A 200 -9.68 -5.01 -15.15
C VAL A 200 -9.96 -6.47 -15.52
N LYS A 201 -10.25 -6.76 -16.79
CA LYS A 201 -10.40 -8.14 -17.29
C LYS A 201 -9.08 -8.91 -17.24
N ALA A 202 -7.95 -8.28 -17.58
CA ALA A 202 -6.63 -8.89 -17.46
C ALA A 202 -6.28 -9.21 -16.00
N ILE A 203 -6.54 -8.27 -15.07
CA ILE A 203 -6.37 -8.50 -13.63
C ILE A 203 -7.26 -9.65 -13.13
N LYS A 204 -8.53 -9.69 -13.56
CA LYS A 204 -9.45 -10.81 -13.25
C LYS A 204 -8.85 -12.14 -13.71
N HIS A 205 -8.31 -12.19 -14.93
CA HIS A 205 -7.69 -13.39 -15.46
C HIS A 205 -6.49 -13.83 -14.63
N ALA A 206 -5.64 -12.89 -14.21
CA ALA A 206 -4.51 -13.17 -13.34
C ALA A 206 -4.94 -13.75 -11.99
N VAL A 207 -5.97 -13.19 -11.35
CA VAL A 207 -6.51 -13.72 -10.08
C VAL A 207 -7.03 -15.15 -10.26
N VAL A 208 -7.76 -15.43 -11.35
CA VAL A 208 -8.24 -16.78 -11.67
C VAL A 208 -7.08 -17.76 -11.86
N LYS A 209 -6.01 -17.35 -12.56
CA LYS A 209 -4.80 -18.17 -12.75
C LYS A 209 -4.08 -18.46 -11.42
N VAL A 210 -3.91 -17.45 -10.59
CA VAL A 210 -3.32 -17.58 -9.24
C VAL A 210 -4.13 -18.54 -8.36
N ILE A 211 -5.46 -18.47 -8.41
CA ILE A 211 -6.35 -19.44 -7.74
C ILE A 211 -6.17 -20.84 -8.30
N GLY A 212 -6.05 -20.97 -9.63
CA GLY A 212 -5.77 -22.23 -10.32
C GLY A 212 -4.46 -22.88 -9.88
N HIS A 213 -3.45 -22.10 -9.51
CA HIS A 213 -2.20 -22.57 -8.91
C HIS A 213 -2.33 -23.02 -7.45
N GLY A 214 -3.50 -22.83 -6.84
CA GLY A 214 -3.81 -23.30 -5.49
C GLY A 214 -3.86 -22.20 -4.43
N ALA A 215 -3.80 -20.93 -4.81
CA ALA A 215 -3.90 -19.82 -3.86
C ALA A 215 -5.21 -19.89 -3.05
N ARG A 216 -5.12 -19.49 -1.78
CA ARG A 216 -6.29 -19.41 -0.88
C ARG A 216 -6.51 -18.03 -0.25
N ARG A 217 -5.51 -17.15 -0.35
CA ARG A 217 -5.59 -15.75 0.08
C ARG A 217 -4.97 -14.87 -0.99
N VAL A 218 -5.79 -14.02 -1.59
CA VAL A 218 -5.41 -13.14 -2.68
C VAL A 218 -5.81 -11.72 -2.32
N VAL A 219 -4.87 -10.78 -2.38
CA VAL A 219 -5.13 -9.35 -2.29
C VAL A 219 -4.95 -8.76 -3.69
N VAL A 220 -5.92 -7.94 -4.10
CA VAL A 220 -5.95 -7.29 -5.40
C VAL A 220 -5.96 -5.78 -5.17
N PRO A 221 -4.78 -5.13 -5.18
CA PRO A 221 -4.70 -3.68 -5.06
C PRO A 221 -5.37 -2.95 -6.20
N GLY A 222 -6.02 -1.82 -5.90
CA GLY A 222 -6.45 -0.86 -6.92
C GLY A 222 -5.42 0.24 -7.20
N ASN A 223 -5.77 1.17 -8.09
CA ASN A 223 -4.92 2.30 -8.46
C ASN A 223 -4.89 3.41 -7.41
N PHE A 224 -3.77 4.12 -7.38
CA PHE A 224 -3.60 5.37 -6.63
C PHE A 224 -4.49 6.52 -7.16
N PRO A 225 -4.69 7.59 -6.36
CA PRO A 225 -5.24 8.86 -6.83
C PRO A 225 -4.21 9.57 -7.73
N ILE A 226 -4.14 9.17 -9.01
CA ILE A 226 -3.06 9.60 -9.91
C ILE A 226 -3.05 11.13 -10.13
N GLY A 227 -4.19 11.81 -9.95
CA GLY A 227 -4.27 13.27 -10.03
C GLY A 227 -3.48 14.00 -8.94
N CYS A 228 -2.97 13.29 -7.93
CA CYS A 228 -2.11 13.83 -6.89
C CYS A 228 -0.61 13.75 -7.19
N PHE A 229 -0.20 13.06 -8.26
CA PHE A 229 1.21 12.77 -8.52
C PHE A 229 1.89 13.90 -9.31
N PRO A 230 3.16 14.25 -9.00
CA PRO A 230 3.90 15.31 -9.69
C PRO A 230 3.95 15.18 -11.21
N VAL A 231 4.04 13.95 -11.74
CA VAL A 231 4.02 13.71 -13.20
C VAL A 231 2.75 14.27 -13.86
N TYR A 232 1.59 13.98 -13.28
CA TYR A 232 0.30 14.44 -13.78
C TYR A 232 0.07 15.93 -13.52
N LEU A 233 0.43 16.40 -12.33
CA LEU A 233 0.30 17.81 -11.97
C LEU A 233 1.16 18.70 -12.88
N SER A 234 2.37 18.25 -13.24
CA SER A 234 3.27 18.97 -14.15
C SER A 234 2.81 18.91 -15.60
N GLN A 235 2.21 17.80 -16.04
CA GLN A 235 1.80 17.60 -17.43
C GLN A 235 0.51 18.36 -17.78
N PHE A 236 -0.51 18.30 -16.92
CA PHE A 236 -1.86 18.74 -17.30
C PHE A 236 -2.18 20.19 -16.93
N GLN A 237 -1.69 20.68 -15.78
CA GLN A 237 -1.83 22.07 -15.30
C GLN A 237 -3.12 22.79 -15.75
N PRO A 238 -4.34 22.28 -15.44
CA PRO A 238 -5.57 22.95 -15.84
C PRO A 238 -5.63 24.37 -15.27
N ASN A 239 -6.06 25.32 -16.11
CA ASN A 239 -6.21 26.73 -15.71
C ASN A 239 -7.39 26.96 -14.75
N ASP A 240 -8.40 26.09 -14.79
CA ASP A 240 -9.56 26.19 -13.93
C ASP A 240 -9.22 25.72 -12.50
N THR A 241 -9.28 26.63 -11.54
CA THR A 241 -9.07 26.33 -10.12
C THR A 241 -10.08 25.31 -9.57
N ALA A 242 -11.28 25.21 -10.15
CA ALA A 242 -12.29 24.22 -9.76
C ALA A 242 -11.94 22.80 -10.21
N ALA A 243 -10.98 22.64 -11.13
CA ALA A 243 -10.46 21.33 -11.55
C ALA A 243 -9.64 20.63 -10.46
N TYR A 244 -9.29 21.34 -9.38
CA TYR A 244 -8.50 20.82 -8.27
C TYR A 244 -9.35 20.56 -7.03
N ASP A 245 -8.96 19.56 -6.24
CA ASP A 245 -9.54 19.30 -4.92
C ASP A 245 -8.85 20.10 -3.80
N GLU A 246 -9.28 19.88 -2.55
CA GLU A 246 -8.75 20.54 -1.36
C GLU A 246 -7.24 20.28 -1.14
N PHE A 247 -6.71 19.16 -1.67
CA PHE A 247 -5.29 18.83 -1.64
C PHE A 247 -4.55 19.27 -2.90
N LYS A 248 -5.22 20.06 -3.76
CA LYS A 248 -4.71 20.52 -5.05
C LYS A 248 -4.42 19.37 -6.03
N CYS A 249 -5.05 18.21 -5.88
CA CYS A 249 -4.99 17.15 -6.86
C CYS A 249 -6.00 17.38 -7.98
N ILE A 250 -5.72 16.88 -9.19
CA ILE A 250 -6.61 17.03 -10.34
C ILE A 250 -7.82 16.08 -10.19
N ARG A 251 -9.02 16.66 -10.04
CA ARG A 251 -10.28 15.94 -9.80
C ARG A 251 -10.62 14.96 -10.93
N GLY A 252 -10.40 15.35 -12.18
CA GLY A 252 -10.69 14.50 -13.35
C GLY A 252 -9.90 13.19 -13.31
N LEU A 253 -8.60 13.28 -13.07
CA LEU A 253 -7.71 12.12 -12.97
C LEU A 253 -8.00 11.25 -11.75
N ASN A 254 -8.29 11.85 -10.60
CA ASN A 254 -8.74 11.10 -9.42
C ASN A 254 -10.10 10.41 -9.65
N SER A 255 -10.99 11.01 -10.44
CA SER A 255 -12.25 10.39 -10.83
C SER A 255 -12.06 9.23 -11.79
N PHE A 256 -11.08 9.33 -12.69
CA PHE A 256 -10.65 8.21 -13.53
C PHE A 256 -10.09 7.04 -12.69
N SER A 257 -9.21 7.29 -11.72
CA SER A 257 -8.73 6.24 -10.81
C SER A 257 -9.89 5.58 -10.03
N ARG A 258 -10.87 6.37 -9.57
CA ARG A 258 -12.06 5.84 -8.90
C ARG A 258 -12.89 4.95 -9.83
N TYR A 259 -13.06 5.33 -11.09
CA TYR A 259 -13.76 4.51 -12.09
C TYR A 259 -13.09 3.13 -12.26
N HIS A 260 -11.76 3.08 -12.44
CA HIS A 260 -11.03 1.81 -12.44
C HIS A 260 -11.28 1.01 -11.17
N ASN A 261 -11.12 1.65 -10.01
CA ASN A 261 -11.24 1.01 -8.71
C ASN A 261 -12.65 0.47 -8.43
N GLU A 262 -13.70 1.13 -8.91
CA GLU A 262 -15.08 0.67 -8.80
C GLU A 262 -15.32 -0.60 -9.63
N LEU A 263 -14.83 -0.64 -10.87
CA LEU A 263 -14.92 -1.83 -11.73
C LEU A 263 -14.12 -3.00 -11.14
N LEU A 264 -12.93 -2.72 -10.60
CA LEU A 264 -12.11 -3.72 -9.95
C LEU A 264 -12.77 -4.26 -8.67
N LYS A 265 -13.37 -3.40 -7.83
CA LYS A 265 -14.15 -3.80 -6.65
C LYS A 265 -15.31 -4.73 -7.04
N GLN A 266 -16.10 -4.36 -8.04
CA GLN A 266 -17.19 -5.21 -8.55
C GLN A 266 -16.68 -6.57 -9.04
N THR A 267 -15.54 -6.57 -9.72
CA THR A 267 -14.87 -7.79 -10.20
C THR A 267 -14.42 -8.69 -9.05
N VAL A 268 -13.81 -8.11 -8.00
CA VAL A 268 -13.42 -8.84 -6.78
C VAL A 268 -14.64 -9.44 -6.09
N GLU A 269 -15.75 -8.71 -5.96
CA GLU A 269 -17.00 -9.24 -5.41
C GLU A 269 -17.58 -10.38 -6.25
N GLY A 270 -17.47 -10.31 -7.58
CA GLY A 270 -17.82 -11.41 -8.47
C GLY A 270 -16.95 -12.65 -8.26
N LEU A 271 -15.64 -12.47 -8.13
CA LEU A 271 -14.69 -13.56 -7.89
C LEU A 271 -14.91 -14.23 -6.53
N LYS A 272 -15.24 -13.48 -5.48
CA LYS A 272 -15.60 -14.04 -4.16
C LYS A 272 -16.79 -14.99 -4.24
N LYS A 273 -17.81 -14.64 -5.04
CA LYS A 273 -18.99 -15.50 -5.26
C LYS A 273 -18.64 -16.75 -6.07
N GLN A 274 -17.71 -16.61 -7.02
CA GLN A 274 -17.27 -17.70 -7.89
C GLN A 274 -16.34 -18.70 -7.19
N TYR A 275 -15.54 -18.23 -6.23
CA TYR A 275 -14.55 -19.02 -5.50
C TYR A 275 -14.74 -18.88 -3.97
N PRO A 276 -15.84 -19.40 -3.40
CA PRO A 276 -16.18 -19.22 -1.99
C PRO A 276 -15.14 -19.83 -1.02
N GLU A 277 -14.30 -20.74 -1.50
CA GLU A 277 -13.19 -21.35 -0.75
C GLU A 277 -11.91 -20.52 -0.73
N VAL A 278 -11.87 -19.39 -1.45
CA VAL A 278 -10.73 -18.48 -1.54
C VAL A 278 -11.08 -17.14 -0.91
N ILE A 279 -10.22 -16.65 -0.04
CA ILE A 279 -10.33 -15.31 0.53
C ILE A 279 -9.71 -14.32 -0.45
N ILE A 280 -10.55 -13.55 -1.13
CA ILE A 280 -10.12 -12.53 -2.10
C ILE A 280 -10.43 -11.16 -1.51
N VAL A 281 -9.43 -10.29 -1.37
CA VAL A 281 -9.54 -8.99 -0.71
C VAL A 281 -9.15 -7.89 -1.69
N TYR A 282 -9.99 -6.86 -1.82
CA TYR A 282 -9.59 -5.64 -2.51
C TYR A 282 -8.65 -4.82 -1.61
N GLY A 283 -7.47 -4.47 -2.12
CA GLY A 283 -6.53 -3.58 -1.43
C GLY A 283 -6.77 -2.12 -1.81
N ASP A 284 -7.27 -1.31 -0.86
CA ASP A 284 -7.63 0.10 -1.13
C ASP A 284 -6.41 1.03 -1.08
N TYR A 285 -5.53 0.87 -2.08
CA TYR A 285 -4.35 1.69 -2.30
C TYR A 285 -4.70 3.17 -2.46
N TYR A 286 -5.86 3.48 -3.03
CA TYR A 286 -6.37 4.84 -3.14
C TYR A 286 -6.53 5.49 -1.76
N LYS A 287 -7.25 4.83 -0.85
CA LYS A 287 -7.44 5.32 0.52
C LYS A 287 -6.15 5.29 1.34
N ALA A 288 -5.29 4.28 1.14
CA ALA A 288 -3.98 4.24 1.78
C ALA A 288 -3.17 5.50 1.46
N PHE A 289 -3.11 5.89 0.19
CA PHE A 289 -2.44 7.13 -0.23
C PHE A 289 -3.12 8.37 0.34
N MET A 290 -4.45 8.48 0.22
CA MET A 290 -5.18 9.65 0.72
C MET A 290 -5.06 9.83 2.23
N SER A 291 -4.88 8.73 2.99
CA SER A 291 -4.63 8.79 4.43
C SER A 291 -3.34 9.54 4.75
N ILE A 292 -2.31 9.47 3.88
CA ILE A 292 -1.09 10.25 4.04
C ILE A 292 -1.38 11.73 3.81
N TYR A 293 -2.11 12.07 2.75
CA TYR A 293 -2.42 13.48 2.43
C TYR A 293 -3.22 14.14 3.55
N GLN A 294 -4.19 13.41 4.11
CA GLN A 294 -5.00 13.87 5.24
C GLN A 294 -4.19 14.08 6.53
N ASN A 295 -3.14 13.27 6.74
CA ASN A 295 -2.36 13.24 7.98
C ASN A 295 -0.90 13.69 7.78
N ALA A 296 -0.59 14.41 6.68
CA ALA A 296 0.77 14.66 6.23
C ALA A 296 1.65 15.28 7.34
N HIS A 297 1.14 16.32 8.00
CA HIS A 297 1.84 17.00 9.08
C HIS A 297 2.12 16.07 10.28
N SER A 298 1.12 15.32 10.76
CA SER A 298 1.28 14.39 11.89
C SER A 298 2.20 13.21 11.60
N LEU A 299 2.29 12.82 10.32
CA LEU A 299 3.23 11.78 9.86
C LEU A 299 4.63 12.36 9.59
N GLY A 300 4.84 13.67 9.80
CA GLY A 300 6.13 14.34 9.62
C GLY A 300 6.53 14.58 8.17
N PHE A 301 5.56 14.68 7.26
CA PHE A 301 5.78 15.20 5.91
C PHE A 301 5.65 16.73 5.90
N ASP A 302 6.45 17.39 5.06
CA ASP A 302 6.35 18.82 4.83
C ASP A 302 5.10 19.14 4.01
N THR A 303 4.13 19.81 4.62
CA THR A 303 2.86 20.19 3.99
C THR A 303 3.04 21.09 2.77
N LYS A 304 4.18 21.79 2.65
CA LYS A 304 4.49 22.65 1.49
C LYS A 304 5.06 21.87 0.30
N SER A 305 5.42 20.61 0.51
CA SER A 305 6.10 19.75 -0.47
C SER A 305 5.35 18.46 -0.78
N ILE A 306 4.11 18.29 -0.28
CA ILE A 306 3.30 17.07 -0.50
C ILE A 306 3.05 16.76 -1.99
N GLN A 307 3.10 17.78 -2.85
CA GLN A 307 2.94 17.65 -4.30
C GLN A 307 4.24 17.79 -5.08
N LYS A 308 5.40 17.69 -4.42
CA LYS A 308 6.72 17.84 -5.06
C LYS A 308 7.49 16.52 -4.99
N ALA A 309 8.23 16.22 -6.05
CA ALA A 309 9.21 15.14 -6.02
C ALA A 309 10.44 15.57 -5.18
N CYS A 310 11.00 14.63 -4.41
CA CYS A 310 12.26 14.86 -3.70
C CYS A 310 13.46 14.86 -4.66
N CYS A 311 13.51 13.89 -5.58
CA CYS A 311 14.53 13.74 -6.60
C CYS A 311 13.96 14.18 -7.94
N GLY A 312 14.38 15.34 -8.43
CA GLY A 312 13.79 15.88 -9.65
C GLY A 312 14.24 17.29 -9.97
N THR A 313 13.79 17.77 -11.11
CA THR A 313 13.99 19.13 -11.60
C THR A 313 12.70 19.63 -12.21
N GLY A 314 12.54 20.95 -12.33
CA GLY A 314 11.35 21.57 -12.93
C GLY A 314 10.65 22.51 -11.96
N ALA A 315 9.94 23.50 -12.49
CA ALA A 315 9.19 24.45 -11.68
C ALA A 315 7.94 23.79 -11.07
N GLY A 316 7.44 24.36 -9.97
CA GLY A 316 6.22 23.89 -9.30
C GLY A 316 6.42 22.57 -8.54
N HIS A 317 6.21 21.45 -9.22
CA HIS A 317 6.16 20.10 -8.65
C HIS A 317 7.51 19.37 -8.60
N ASN A 318 8.60 20.07 -8.95
CA ASN A 318 9.96 19.53 -9.03
C ASN A 318 10.08 18.29 -9.91
N PHE A 319 9.35 18.27 -11.03
CA PHE A 319 9.31 17.13 -11.95
C PHE A 319 9.42 17.59 -13.42
N SER A 320 10.15 16.81 -14.23
CA SER A 320 10.33 17.02 -15.67
C SER A 320 10.54 15.70 -16.40
N LEU A 321 9.68 15.39 -17.38
CA LEU A 321 9.78 14.18 -18.19
C LEU A 321 11.11 14.06 -18.95
N GLY A 322 11.67 15.19 -19.39
CA GLY A 322 12.93 15.22 -20.14
C GLY A 322 14.19 15.03 -19.27
N LYS A 323 14.07 15.13 -17.94
CA LYS A 323 15.21 15.03 -17.02
C LYS A 323 14.80 14.39 -15.68
N MET A 324 14.63 13.06 -15.72
CA MET A 324 14.15 12.24 -14.61
C MET A 324 15.20 12.00 -13.52
N CYS A 325 14.74 11.61 -12.33
CA CYS A 325 15.62 11.20 -11.22
C CYS A 325 16.63 10.12 -11.64
N GLY A 326 17.89 10.30 -11.22
CA GLY A 326 19.02 9.45 -11.62
C GLY A 326 19.77 9.93 -12.86
N ALA A 327 19.20 10.87 -13.63
CA ALA A 327 19.93 11.51 -14.73
C ALA A 327 21.01 12.49 -14.20
N PRO A 328 22.10 12.72 -14.96
CA PRO A 328 23.16 13.65 -14.56
C PRO A 328 22.66 15.06 -14.21
N GLY A 329 23.05 15.54 -13.04
CA GLY A 329 22.70 16.88 -12.55
C GLY A 329 21.23 17.03 -12.14
N VAL A 330 20.54 15.93 -11.81
CA VAL A 330 19.25 15.98 -11.11
C VAL A 330 19.49 15.92 -9.60
N PRO A 331 19.10 16.94 -8.83
CA PRO A 331 19.33 16.98 -7.39
C PRO A 331 18.35 16.07 -6.65
N VAL A 332 18.77 15.66 -5.45
CA VAL A 332 17.94 15.01 -4.44
C VAL A 332 17.71 16.03 -3.31
N CYS A 333 16.48 16.11 -2.81
CA CYS A 333 16.14 16.94 -1.68
C CYS A 333 16.97 16.55 -0.43
N PRO A 334 17.28 17.50 0.48
CA PRO A 334 18.13 17.22 1.64
C PRO A 334 17.50 16.23 2.64
N ASN A 335 16.16 16.22 2.74
CA ASN A 335 15.42 15.40 3.71
C ASN A 335 14.33 14.57 3.01
N PRO A 336 14.65 13.40 2.42
CA PRO A 336 13.67 12.56 1.75
C PRO A 336 12.49 12.12 2.63
N ASP A 337 12.66 12.04 3.94
CA ASP A 337 11.60 11.67 4.89
C ASP A 337 10.57 12.76 5.16
N GLN A 338 10.73 13.95 4.57
CA GLN A 338 9.73 15.00 4.57
C GLN A 338 8.89 15.02 3.29
N TYR A 339 9.21 14.18 2.30
CA TYR A 339 8.55 14.13 1.00
C TYR A 339 7.73 12.86 0.83
N ILE A 340 6.57 12.99 0.19
CA ILE A 340 5.72 11.85 -0.16
C ILE A 340 6.21 11.21 -1.46
N SER A 341 6.42 12.02 -2.50
CA SER A 341 6.92 11.55 -3.80
C SER A 341 8.44 11.50 -3.83
N TRP A 342 8.98 10.39 -4.32
CA TRP A 342 10.42 10.24 -4.53
C TRP A 342 10.87 10.93 -5.80
N ASP A 343 10.40 10.49 -6.97
CA ASP A 343 10.87 10.93 -8.29
C ASP A 343 9.78 11.58 -9.17
N GLY A 344 8.58 11.77 -8.60
CA GLY A 344 7.40 12.30 -9.28
C GLY A 344 6.44 11.25 -9.85
N ILE A 345 6.86 9.98 -9.90
CA ILE A 345 6.05 8.82 -10.30
C ILE A 345 5.88 7.87 -9.11
N HIS A 346 6.96 7.66 -8.35
CA HIS A 346 7.02 6.75 -7.21
C HIS A 346 7.07 7.49 -5.88
N LEU A 347 6.93 6.73 -4.80
CA LEU A 347 6.87 7.25 -3.43
C LEU A 347 8.19 7.03 -2.69
N THR A 348 8.41 7.84 -1.66
CA THR A 348 9.52 7.62 -0.74
C THR A 348 9.25 6.38 0.12
N GLN A 349 10.31 5.76 0.65
CA GLN A 349 10.20 4.65 1.58
C GLN A 349 9.27 4.96 2.77
N LYS A 350 9.27 6.21 3.26
CA LYS A 350 8.43 6.62 4.39
C LYS A 350 6.95 6.69 3.98
N ALA A 351 6.65 7.17 2.79
CA ALA A 351 5.28 7.13 2.27
C ALA A 351 4.81 5.68 2.06
N TYR A 352 5.65 4.82 1.46
CA TYR A 352 5.33 3.40 1.34
C TYR A 352 5.13 2.70 2.68
N GLN A 353 5.89 3.08 3.71
CA GLN A 353 5.69 2.58 5.08
C GLN A 353 4.28 2.88 5.58
N HIS A 354 3.88 4.15 5.58
CA HIS A 354 2.57 4.55 6.11
C HIS A 354 1.41 4.00 5.28
N MET A 355 1.57 3.90 3.95
CA MET A 355 0.58 3.22 3.11
C MET A 355 0.46 1.74 3.44
N ALA A 356 1.58 1.05 3.67
CA ALA A 356 1.57 -0.35 4.05
C ALA A 356 0.94 -0.56 5.42
N GLU A 357 1.26 0.26 6.42
CA GLU A 357 0.65 0.24 7.75
C GLU A 357 -0.88 0.41 7.67
N TRP A 358 -1.35 1.39 6.90
CA TRP A 358 -2.78 1.61 6.68
C TRP A 358 -3.43 0.40 6.00
N LEU A 359 -2.81 -0.09 4.92
CA LEU A 359 -3.34 -1.21 4.15
C LEU A 359 -3.40 -2.49 4.99
N ILE A 360 -2.35 -2.81 5.75
CA ILE A 360 -2.27 -3.98 6.61
C ILE A 360 -3.44 -3.97 7.60
N ASN A 361 -3.72 -2.83 8.23
CA ASN A 361 -4.85 -2.71 9.15
C ASN A 361 -6.20 -2.89 8.45
N ASP A 362 -6.35 -2.43 7.21
CA ASP A 362 -7.57 -2.60 6.42
C ASP A 362 -7.78 -4.05 5.94
N ILE A 363 -6.71 -4.75 5.51
CA ILE A 363 -6.83 -6.10 4.93
C ILE A 363 -6.78 -7.21 5.98
N PHE A 364 -6.08 -7.04 7.10
CA PHE A 364 -5.91 -8.07 8.12
C PHE A 364 -7.24 -8.71 8.57
N PRO A 365 -8.27 -7.96 8.99
CA PRO A 365 -9.54 -8.56 9.39
C PRO A 365 -10.26 -9.26 8.23
N LYS A 366 -10.00 -8.86 6.98
CA LYS A 366 -10.59 -9.44 5.77
C LYS A 366 -9.88 -10.72 5.31
N LEU A 367 -8.62 -10.91 5.71
CA LEU A 367 -7.80 -12.08 5.37
C LEU A 367 -8.20 -13.34 6.15
N GLN A 368 -9.13 -13.22 7.11
CA GLN A 368 -9.64 -14.31 7.95
C GLN A 368 -8.50 -15.23 8.41
N CYS A 369 -7.46 -14.58 8.92
CA CYS A 369 -6.37 -15.27 9.57
C CYS A 369 -6.95 -15.97 10.81
N LYS A 370 -6.44 -17.16 11.13
CA LYS A 370 -6.85 -17.82 12.37
C LYS A 370 -6.37 -16.92 13.51
N GLU A 371 -7.27 -16.11 14.06
CA GLU A 371 -7.05 -15.51 15.37
C GLU A 371 -6.87 -16.64 16.37
N ASP A 372 -6.06 -16.40 17.40
CA ASP A 372 -5.98 -17.32 18.54
C ASP A 372 -7.41 -17.61 19.01
N GLN A 373 -7.89 -18.84 18.79
CA GLN A 373 -9.19 -19.30 19.28
C GLN A 373 -9.30 -19.11 20.80
N LEU A 374 -8.16 -19.02 21.49
CA LEU A 374 -8.05 -18.63 22.89
C LEU A 374 -8.71 -17.28 23.18
N LEU A 375 -8.40 -16.22 22.41
CA LEU A 375 -8.94 -14.88 22.67
C LEU A 375 -10.43 -14.78 22.32
N GLN A 376 -10.86 -15.49 21.27
CA GLN A 376 -12.27 -15.55 20.89
C GLN A 376 -13.15 -16.24 21.95
N ASN A 377 -12.57 -17.11 22.79
CA ASN A 377 -13.27 -17.81 23.86
C ASN A 377 -13.21 -17.08 25.22
N ILE A 378 -12.52 -15.94 25.32
CA ILE A 378 -12.45 -15.19 26.57
C ILE A 378 -13.79 -14.53 26.82
N GLU A 379 -14.53 -15.04 27.80
CA GLU A 379 -15.78 -14.46 28.29
C GLU A 379 -15.53 -13.39 29.35
N THR A 380 -14.46 -13.51 30.14
CA THR A 380 -14.11 -12.55 31.20
C THR A 380 -12.63 -12.20 31.17
N MET A 381 -12.30 -10.91 31.26
CA MET A 381 -10.92 -10.43 31.28
C MET A 381 -10.68 -9.50 32.48
N GLU A 382 -9.58 -9.71 33.21
CA GLU A 382 -9.11 -8.79 34.25
C GLU A 382 -7.83 -8.07 33.83
N VAL A 383 -7.79 -6.76 34.05
CA VAL A 383 -6.65 -5.89 33.77
C VAL A 383 -6.28 -5.15 35.05
N LYS A 384 -5.01 -5.23 35.49
CA LYS A 384 -4.54 -4.62 36.74
C LYS A 384 -3.28 -3.79 36.49
N SER A 385 -3.14 -2.67 37.21
CA SER A 385 -1.91 -1.87 37.31
C SER A 385 -1.34 -1.40 35.95
N CYS A 386 -2.17 -0.73 35.14
CA CYS A 386 -1.71 -0.18 33.86
C CYS A 386 -1.03 1.17 34.03
N ASP A 387 0.28 1.23 33.77
CA ASP A 387 1.04 2.47 33.73
C ASP A 387 0.79 3.32 32.47
N SER A 388 0.21 2.72 31.43
CA SER A 388 -0.11 3.33 30.14
C SER A 388 -1.58 3.14 29.74
N SER A 389 -2.07 3.94 28.80
CA SER A 389 -3.43 3.81 28.25
C SER A 389 -3.62 2.48 27.50
N ILE A 390 -4.65 1.71 27.86
CA ILE A 390 -5.03 0.49 27.12
C ILE A 390 -6.25 0.79 26.24
N ASN A 391 -6.16 0.40 24.97
CA ASN A 391 -7.24 0.54 23.98
C ASN A 391 -7.56 -0.82 23.35
N LEU A 392 -8.74 -1.36 23.67
CA LEU A 392 -9.23 -2.64 23.13
C LEU A 392 -10.06 -2.48 21.85
N ALA A 393 -10.35 -1.24 21.41
CA ALA A 393 -11.18 -0.97 20.25
C ALA A 393 -10.55 -1.47 18.93
N SER A 394 -9.21 -1.52 18.85
CA SER A 394 -8.48 -2.06 17.70
C SER A 394 -8.52 -3.60 17.60
N SER A 395 -9.01 -4.28 18.64
CA SER A 395 -9.06 -5.74 18.77
C SER A 395 -10.49 -6.29 18.91
N ALA A 396 -11.52 -5.51 18.58
CA ALA A 396 -12.92 -5.88 18.79
C ALA A 396 -13.32 -7.23 18.14
N LEU A 397 -12.65 -7.63 17.05
CA LEU A 397 -12.85 -8.94 16.42
C LEU A 397 -12.26 -10.09 17.26
N SER A 398 -11.15 -9.84 17.94
CA SER A 398 -10.39 -10.85 18.70
C SER A 398 -11.04 -11.24 20.04
N TYR A 399 -11.99 -10.43 20.56
CA TYR A 399 -12.68 -10.65 21.85
C TYR A 399 -14.20 -10.82 21.70
N ARG A 400 -14.64 -11.48 20.63
CA ARG A 400 -16.06 -11.54 20.23
C ARG A 400 -17.00 -12.07 21.32
N ASN A 401 -16.54 -12.96 22.19
CA ASN A 401 -17.34 -13.54 23.27
C ASN A 401 -17.12 -12.89 24.64
N LEU A 402 -16.35 -11.80 24.73
CA LEU A 402 -16.10 -11.11 26.00
C LEU A 402 -17.39 -10.48 26.52
N THR A 403 -17.87 -10.97 27.66
CA THR A 403 -19.10 -10.49 28.34
C THR A 403 -18.79 -9.68 29.60
N ALA A 404 -17.59 -9.84 30.18
CA ALA A 404 -17.16 -9.11 31.37
C ALA A 404 -15.70 -8.64 31.26
N LEU A 405 -15.46 -7.39 31.69
CA LEU A 405 -14.14 -6.77 31.67
C LEU A 405 -13.93 -5.99 32.96
N HIS A 406 -13.01 -6.45 33.80
CA HIS A 406 -12.67 -5.83 35.08
C HIS A 406 -11.33 -5.12 34.95
N VAL A 407 -11.30 -3.83 35.28
CA VAL A 407 -10.10 -3.00 35.18
C VAL A 407 -9.82 -2.38 36.55
N TRP A 408 -8.59 -2.54 37.03
CA TRP A 408 -8.14 -2.07 38.35
C TRP A 408 -6.85 -1.26 38.19
N ASP A 409 -6.74 -0.12 38.88
CA ASP A 409 -5.51 0.66 38.99
C ASP A 409 -4.85 1.06 37.65
N CYS A 410 -5.64 1.44 36.65
CA CYS A 410 -5.15 1.86 35.33
C CYS A 410 -5.29 3.37 35.12
N LYS A 411 -4.19 4.05 34.73
CA LYS A 411 -4.17 5.53 34.55
C LYS A 411 -5.12 6.05 33.48
N ALA A 412 -5.38 5.27 32.42
CA ALA A 412 -6.37 5.59 31.38
C ALA A 412 -6.84 4.30 30.68
N PHE A 413 -8.14 4.18 30.40
CA PHE A 413 -8.72 3.02 29.72
C PHE A 413 -9.79 3.47 28.72
N GLN A 414 -9.67 3.07 27.44
CA GLN A 414 -10.66 3.36 26.40
C GLN A 414 -11.26 2.04 25.89
N CYS A 415 -12.58 1.88 26.07
CA CYS A 415 -13.30 0.66 25.72
C CYS A 415 -14.45 0.97 24.75
N LEU A 416 -14.47 0.31 23.60
CA LEU A 416 -15.64 0.19 22.74
C LEU A 416 -15.90 -1.32 22.57
N VAL A 417 -16.49 -1.94 23.60
CA VAL A 417 -17.00 -3.30 23.48
C VAL A 417 -18.48 -3.19 23.11
N ALA A 418 -18.78 -3.47 21.84
CA ALA A 418 -20.14 -3.59 21.35
C ALA A 418 -20.71 -4.96 21.76
N SER A 419 -21.01 -5.12 23.05
CA SER A 419 -21.89 -6.15 23.62
C SER A 419 -22.02 -5.88 25.11
N SER A 420 -23.23 -6.01 25.63
CA SER A 420 -23.72 -5.56 26.94
C SER A 420 -22.90 -6.01 28.16
N THR A 421 -22.89 -5.15 29.19
CA THR A 421 -22.37 -5.30 30.58
C THR A 421 -20.86 -5.17 30.82
N SER A 422 -20.27 -4.01 30.53
CA SER A 422 -19.01 -3.60 31.19
C SER A 422 -19.33 -2.79 32.46
N GLN A 423 -18.90 -3.28 33.62
CA GLN A 423 -18.88 -2.51 34.88
C GLN A 423 -17.46 -2.00 35.14
N VAL A 424 -17.28 -0.69 35.09
CA VAL A 424 -16.07 -0.03 35.63
C VAL A 424 -16.28 0.13 37.13
N LEU A 425 -15.68 -0.75 37.93
CA LEU A 425 -15.55 -0.53 39.37
C LEU A 425 -14.32 0.36 39.58
N ARG A 426 -14.52 1.53 40.20
CA ARG A 426 -13.45 2.45 40.58
C ARG A 426 -12.85 2.09 41.92
#